data_AF-A0A0R2PZ73-F1
#
_entry.id   AF-A0A0R2PZ73-F1
#
_cell.length_a   1.000
_cell.length_b   1.000
_cell.length_c   1.000
_cell.angle_alpha   90.00
_cell.angle_beta   90.00
_cell.angle_gamma   90.00
#
_symmetry.space_group_name_H-M   'P 1'
#
loop_
_entity.id
_entity.type
_entity.pdbx_description
1 polymer ?
#
loop_
_entity_poly.entity_id
_entity_poly.type
_entity_poly.pdbx_seq_one_letter_code
_entity_poly.pdbx_strand_id
1 'polypeptide(L)'
;MADLALMVSIILMYTIVFGVVGIFIMWKTPKNHLVRMAMIVLFLPAIYISAQLTFNIDRLTGRLLFGAITAVIVGAIIALIKKPVTN
;
A
#
# COMPACT_ATOMS: atom_id res chain seq x y z
N MET A 1 -22.13 -10.86 -12.08
CA MET A 1 -21.00 -10.24 -12.80
C MET A 1 -20.78 -8.78 -12.38
N ALA A 2 -21.81 -7.94 -12.32
CA ALA A 2 -21.69 -6.54 -11.90
C ALA A 2 -21.12 -6.37 -10.48
N ASP A 3 -21.60 -7.15 -9.51
CA ASP A 3 -21.13 -7.07 -8.11
C ASP A 3 -19.66 -7.48 -7.96
N LEU A 4 -19.22 -8.49 -8.71
CA LEU A 4 -17.83 -8.94 -8.72
C LEU A 4 -16.91 -7.87 -9.34
N ALA A 5 -17.33 -7.26 -10.44
CA ALA A 5 -16.58 -6.18 -11.08
C ALA A 5 -16.45 -4.97 -10.13
N LEU A 6 -17.53 -4.61 -9.43
CA LEU A 6 -17.53 -3.54 -8.44
C LEU A 6 -16.57 -3.83 -7.28
N MET A 7 -16.60 -5.06 -6.74
CA MET A 7 -15.70 -5.48 -5.68
C MET A 7 -14.23 -5.41 -6.10
N VAL A 8 -13.90 -5.91 -7.30
CA VAL A 8 -12.54 -5.84 -7.85
C VAL A 8 -12.11 -4.38 -8.07
N SER A 9 -12.98 -3.52 -8.59
CA SER A 9 -12.69 -2.09 -8.75
C SER A 9 -12.38 -1.40 -7.43
N ILE A 10 -13.13 -1.71 -6.36
CA ILE A 10 -12.88 -1.17 -5.01
C ILE A 10 -11.50 -1.62 -4.49
N ILE A 11 -11.16 -2.90 -4.65
CA ILE A 11 -9.88 -3.47 -4.23
C ILE A 11 -8.70 -2.83 -4.98
N LEU A 12 -8.88 -2.60 -6.28
CA LEU A 12 -7.88 -1.92 -7.11
C LEU A 12 -7.72 -0.45 -6.71
N MET A 13 -8.82 0.24 -6.45
CA MET A 13 -8.78 1.63 -5.98
C MET A 13 -8.09 1.72 -4.62
N TYR A 14 -8.41 0.81 -3.70
CA TYR A 14 -7.74 0.71 -2.40
C TYR A 14 -6.22 0.56 -2.55
N THR A 15 -5.76 -0.37 -3.38
CA THR A 15 -4.32 -0.60 -3.57
C THR A 15 -3.60 0.61 -4.17
N ILE A 16 -4.21 1.30 -5.13
CA ILE A 16 -3.64 2.52 -5.72
C ILE A 16 -3.58 3.65 -4.70
N VAL A 17 -4.67 3.90 -3.96
CA VAL A 17 -4.74 4.94 -2.92
C VAL A 17 -3.65 4.70 -1.88
N PHE A 18 -3.50 3.47 -1.39
CA PHE A 18 -2.45 3.14 -0.42
C PHE A 18 -1.05 3.23 -1.02
N GLY A 19 -0.85 2.96 -2.31
CA GLY A 19 0.41 3.29 -3.00
C GLY A 19 0.76 4.78 -2.90
N VAL A 20 -0.19 5.67 -3.20
CA VAL A 20 0.01 7.14 -3.11
C VAL A 20 0.26 7.58 -1.67
N VAL A 21 -0.52 7.08 -0.71
CA VAL A 21 -0.33 7.37 0.71
C VAL A 21 1.03 6.88 1.20
N GLY A 22 1.52 5.73 0.69
CA GLY A 22 2.85 5.21 0.99
C GLY A 22 3.97 6.17 0.59
N ILE A 23 3.88 6.77 -0.61
CA ILE A 23 4.82 7.80 -1.07
C ILE A 23 4.82 8.99 -0.10
N PHE A 24 3.62 9.46 0.26
CA PHE A 24 3.49 10.60 1.17
C PHE A 24 4.13 10.32 2.54
N ILE A 25 3.98 9.11 3.07
CA ILE A 25 4.52 8.73 4.37
C ILE A 25 6.04 8.57 4.37
N MET A 26 6.61 8.06 3.27
CA MET A 26 8.06 8.04 3.10
C MET A 26 8.62 9.46 3.16
N TRP A 27 7.93 10.43 2.54
CA TRP A 27 8.33 11.84 2.58
C TRP A 27 8.07 12.49 3.96
N LYS A 28 6.85 12.36 4.49
CA LYS A 28 6.40 12.99 5.74
C LYS A 28 5.75 11.94 6.66
N THR A 29 6.57 11.41 7.55
CA THR A 29 6.14 10.36 8.47
C THR A 29 5.38 10.96 9.66
N PRO A 30 4.23 10.41 10.06
CA PRO A 30 3.48 10.90 11.21
C PRO A 30 4.33 10.81 12.49
N LYS A 31 4.25 11.83 13.35
CA LYS A 31 4.94 11.80 14.66
C LYS A 31 4.17 11.02 15.72
N ASN A 32 2.83 11.00 15.64
CA ASN A 32 1.99 10.31 16.63
C ASN A 32 2.12 8.77 16.46
N HIS A 33 2.47 8.08 17.56
CA HIS A 33 2.64 6.64 17.57
C HIS A 33 1.36 5.88 17.19
N LEU A 34 0.19 6.32 17.67
CA LEU A 34 -1.08 5.66 17.38
C LEU A 34 -1.42 5.74 15.88
N VAL A 35 -1.17 6.90 15.27
CA VAL A 35 -1.38 7.11 13.83
C VAL A 35 -0.43 6.24 13.01
N ARG A 36 0.84 6.13 13.40
CA ARG A 36 1.79 5.23 12.73
C ARG A 36 1.35 3.78 12.79
N MET A 37 0.90 3.34 13.96
CA MET A 37 0.47 1.96 14.18
C MET A 37 -0.78 1.64 13.36
N ALA A 38 -1.77 2.55 13.35
CA ALA A 38 -2.96 2.43 12.50
C ALA A 38 -2.60 2.38 11.01
N MET A 39 -1.66 3.22 10.56
CA MET A 39 -1.21 3.22 9.17
C MET A 39 -0.53 1.91 8.78
N ILE A 40 0.34 1.35 9.62
CA ILE A 40 0.98 0.04 9.37
C ILE A 40 -0.08 -1.05 9.20
N VAL A 41 -1.09 -1.08 10.09
CA VAL A 41 -2.19 -2.05 10.02
C VAL A 41 -2.96 -1.93 8.71
N LEU A 42 -3.22 -0.71 8.24
CA LEU A 42 -3.91 -0.47 6.97
C LEU A 42 -3.03 -0.81 5.74
N PHE A 43 -1.71 -0.66 5.83
CA PHE A 43 -0.80 -1.04 4.74
C PHE A 43 -0.61 -2.54 4.56
N LEU A 44 -0.72 -3.33 5.62
CA LEU A 44 -0.57 -4.79 5.56
C LEU A 44 -1.48 -5.48 4.53
N PRO A 45 -2.82 -5.27 4.53
CA PRO A 45 -3.69 -5.86 3.52
C PRO A 45 -3.41 -5.27 2.12
N ALA A 46 -2.98 -4.01 2.01
CA ALA A 46 -2.63 -3.41 0.74
C ALA A 46 -1.41 -4.10 0.10
N ILE A 47 -0.38 -4.43 0.89
CA ILE A 47 0.79 -5.22 0.44
C ILE A 47 0.36 -6.60 -0.04
N TYR A 48 -0.48 -7.29 0.73
CA TYR A 48 -0.91 -8.63 0.38
C TYR A 48 -1.63 -8.64 -0.97
N ILE A 49 -2.58 -7.73 -1.15
CA ILE A 49 -3.35 -7.59 -2.38
C ILE A 49 -2.44 -7.20 -3.54
N SER A 50 -1.56 -6.19 -3.38
CA SER A 50 -0.67 -5.74 -4.45
C SER A 50 0.33 -6.82 -4.86
N ALA A 51 0.87 -7.59 -3.91
CA ALA A 51 1.74 -8.72 -4.18
C ALA A 51 1.01 -9.82 -4.96
N GLN A 52 -0.19 -10.20 -4.53
CA GLN A 52 -1.02 -11.16 -5.25
C GLN A 52 -1.30 -10.71 -6.70
N LEU A 53 -1.66 -9.44 -6.90
CA LEU A 53 -1.89 -8.88 -8.24
C LEU A 53 -0.61 -8.85 -9.09
N THR A 54 0.57 -8.69 -8.47
CA THR A 54 1.86 -8.70 -9.17
C THR A 54 2.22 -10.09 -9.73
N PHE A 55 1.83 -11.17 -9.04
CA PHE A 55 2.12 -12.54 -9.48
C PHE A 55 1.01 -13.15 -10.34
N ASN A 56 -0.25 -12.70 -10.19
CA ASN A 56 -1.40 -13.31 -10.86
C ASN A 56 -1.88 -12.56 -12.12
N ILE A 57 -1.29 -11.40 -12.46
CA ILE A 57 -1.65 -10.67 -13.69
C ILE A 57 -0.72 -11.08 -14.84
N ASP A 58 -1.31 -11.50 -15.97
CA ASP A 58 -0.55 -11.90 -17.16
C ASP A 58 0.11 -10.72 -17.90
N ARG A 59 -0.50 -9.53 -17.84
CA ARG A 59 0.03 -8.33 -18.50
C ARG A 59 1.25 -7.79 -17.76
N LEU A 60 2.39 -7.73 -18.45
CA LEU A 60 3.65 -7.17 -17.94
C LEU A 60 3.47 -5.77 -17.33
N THR A 61 2.74 -4.87 -17.99
CA THR A 61 2.47 -3.51 -17.50
C THR A 61 1.76 -3.52 -16.15
N GLY A 62 0.81 -4.45 -15.93
CA GLY A 62 0.11 -4.60 -14.66
C GLY A 62 1.05 -5.10 -13.57
N ARG A 63 1.88 -6.11 -13.87
CA ARG A 63 2.88 -6.63 -12.92
C ARG A 63 3.86 -5.55 -12.47
N LEU A 64 4.33 -4.70 -13.38
CA LEU A 64 5.22 -3.58 -13.03
C LEU A 64 4.52 -2.54 -12.15
N LEU A 65 3.27 -2.19 -12.45
CA LEU A 65 2.46 -1.26 -11.66
C LEU A 65 2.26 -1.77 -10.23
N PHE A 66 1.75 -2.99 -10.07
CA PHE A 66 1.51 -3.55 -8.73
C PHE A 66 2.81 -3.89 -8.00
N GLY A 67 3.88 -4.25 -8.72
CA GLY A 67 5.21 -4.44 -8.15
C GLY A 67 5.77 -3.14 -7.58
N ALA A 68 5.64 -2.02 -8.31
CA ALA A 68 6.04 -0.70 -7.83
C ALA A 68 5.21 -0.27 -6.62
N ILE A 69 3.89 -0.48 -6.64
CA ILE A 69 3.01 -0.20 -5.49
C ILE A 69 3.45 -1.02 -4.27
N THR A 70 3.75 -2.30 -4.45
CA THR A 70 4.22 -3.18 -3.37
C THR A 70 5.51 -2.64 -2.76
N ALA A 71 6.50 -2.28 -3.59
CA ALA A 71 7.77 -1.71 -3.13
C ALA A 71 7.59 -0.40 -2.36
N VAL A 72 6.71 0.48 -2.86
CA VAL A 72 6.35 1.75 -2.21
C VAL A 72 5.72 1.52 -0.84
N ILE A 73 4.79 0.57 -0.71
CA ILE A 73 4.13 0.31 0.57
C ILE A 73 5.12 -0.30 1.57
N VAL A 74 5.98 -1.23 1.14
CA VAL A 74 7.05 -1.78 1.99
C VAL A 74 7.97 -0.65 2.47
N GLY A 75 8.40 0.25 1.58
CA GLY A 75 9.20 1.42 1.93
C GLY A 75 8.50 2.34 2.94
N ALA A 76 7.19 2.55 2.79
CA ALA A 76 6.38 3.32 3.72
C ALA A 76 6.31 2.68 5.12
N ILE A 77 6.12 1.36 5.21
CA ILE A 77 6.16 0.63 6.49
C ILE A 77 7.53 0.77 7.14
N ILE A 78 8.61 0.61 6.38
CA ILE A 78 9.98 0.77 6.91
C ILE A 78 10.17 2.19 7.46
N ALA A 79 9.70 3.23 6.75
CA ALA A 79 9.76 4.60 7.22
C ALA A 79 8.94 4.81 8.51
N LEU A 80 7.75 4.19 8.59
CA LEU A 80 6.86 4.20 9.74
C LEU A 80 7.39 3.40 10.93
N ILE A 81 8.34 2.50 10.77
CA ILE A 81 8.99 1.78 11.87
C ILE A 81 10.26 2.51 12.31
N LYS A 82 11.10 2.92 11.36
CA LYS A 82 12.44 3.46 11.64
C LYS A 82 12.48 4.87 12.20
N LYS A 83 11.55 5.78 11.84
CA LYS A 83 11.68 7.17 12.30
C LYS A 83 11.42 7.25 13.83
N PRO A 84 12.26 7.92 14.62
CA PRO A 84 12.01 8.06 16.05
C PRO A 84 10.75 8.91 16.31
N VAL A 85 9.94 8.49 17.28
CA VAL A 85 8.89 9.32 17.86
C VAL A 85 9.63 10.42 18.62
N THR A 86 9.76 11.61 18.03
CA THR A 86 10.30 12.75 18.75
C THR A 86 9.19 13.19 19.70
N ASN A 87 9.26 12.68 20.94
CA ASN A 87 8.59 13.26 22.09
C ASN A 87 9.22 14.63 22.40
#